data_AF-A0A9D5SLT0-F1
#
_entry.id   AF-A0A9D5SLT0-F1
#
_cell.length_a   1.000
_cell.length_b   1.000
_cell.length_c   1.000
_cell.angle_alpha   90.00
_cell.angle_beta   90.00
_cell.angle_gamma   90.00
#
_symmetry.space_group_name_H-M   'P 1'
#
loop_
_entity.id
_entity.type
_entity.pdbx_description
1 polymer ?
#
loop_
_entity_poly.entity_id
_entity_poly.type
_entity_poly.pdbx_seq_one_letter_code
_entity_poly.pdbx_strand_id
1 'polypeptide(L)'
;MNRKNMISPTAMLILAAMLCSMAASCGDGAAEDTTAETTLPAETTASDRDADGYLLDDLPDDLDFGGETVTILGWNHYEEIEFFAEDQTGEIVNDAYYERNQRVEERLGVKLEFTEANCRWAEGDWNKAIQRSVMAGAGDYDITAGYSLNVVSGIYQEVFSNLLELEYLDFTKPWWSEKMVESASIAGSLYFTMGDISSSSISRMQGLFFNNSLLTDYKLENPYELVVDGKWTLDKCSR
;
A
#
# COMPACT_ATOMS: atom_id res chain seq x y z
N MET A 1 50.06 29.93 2.44
CA MET A 1 50.40 29.25 1.17
C MET A 1 49.15 28.49 0.71
N ASN A 2 48.34 29.12 -0.14
CA ASN A 2 47.04 28.61 -0.60
C ASN A 2 47.22 27.46 -1.59
N ARG A 3 46.65 26.29 -1.29
CA ARG A 3 46.44 25.22 -2.28
C ARG A 3 45.19 25.57 -3.08
N LYS A 4 45.37 25.89 -4.37
CA LYS A 4 44.27 26.00 -5.33
C LYS A 4 43.76 24.59 -5.63
N ASN A 5 42.48 24.34 -5.36
CA ASN A 5 41.79 23.12 -5.77
C ASN A 5 41.62 23.14 -7.29
N MET A 6 42.40 22.31 -8.00
CA MET A 6 42.20 22.06 -9.43
C MET A 6 41.00 21.12 -9.60
N ILE A 7 39.90 21.66 -10.11
CA ILE A 7 38.72 20.90 -10.52
C ILE A 7 39.07 20.15 -11.81
N SER A 8 38.84 18.84 -11.82
CA SER A 8 39.13 17.95 -12.95
C SER A 8 38.33 18.33 -14.20
N PRO A 9 38.92 18.34 -15.41
CA PRO A 9 38.19 18.65 -16.66
C PRO A 9 37.00 17.72 -16.94
N THR A 10 36.98 16.52 -16.32
CA THR A 10 35.86 15.58 -16.40
C THR A 10 34.63 16.04 -15.62
N ALA A 11 34.80 16.84 -14.57
CA ALA A 11 33.70 17.36 -13.74
C ALA A 11 32.96 18.55 -14.40
N MET A 12 33.62 19.30 -15.29
CA MET A 12 32.98 20.36 -16.08
C MET A 12 32.12 19.81 -17.24
N LEU A 13 32.46 18.64 -17.78
CA LEU A 13 31.70 18.03 -18.88
C LEU A 13 30.35 17.45 -18.41
N ILE A 14 30.29 16.94 -17.17
CA ILE A 14 29.06 16.36 -16.59
C ILE A 14 28.09 17.49 -16.17
N LEU A 15 28.61 18.62 -15.69
CA LEU A 15 27.79 19.79 -15.35
C LEU A 15 27.20 20.49 -16.59
N ALA A 16 27.91 20.47 -17.72
CA ALA A 16 27.41 21.02 -18.99
C ALA A 16 26.34 20.14 -19.67
N ALA A 17 26.35 18.82 -19.42
CA ALA A 17 25.35 17.88 -19.94
C ALA A 17 24.01 17.94 -19.16
N MET A 18 24.04 18.30 -17.87
CA MET A 18 22.82 18.43 -17.03
C MET A 18 22.07 19.77 -17.23
N LEU A 19 22.70 20.77 -17.85
CA LEU A 19 22.08 22.09 -18.10
C LEU A 19 21.42 22.22 -19.49
N CYS A 20 21.58 21.22 -20.37
CA CYS A 20 21.05 21.27 -21.75
C CYS A 20 19.70 20.56 -21.96
N SER A 21 19.09 19.99 -20.92
CA SER A 21 17.79 19.29 -21.01
C SER A 21 16.57 20.14 -20.59
N MET A 22 16.74 21.44 -20.27
CA MET A 22 15.63 22.34 -19.91
C MET A 22 15.18 23.30 -21.01
N ALA A 23 15.39 22.95 -22.29
CA ALA A 23 14.97 23.79 -23.42
C ALA A 23 14.30 22.97 -24.54
N ALA A 24 13.19 22.29 -24.23
CA ALA A 24 12.25 21.77 -25.23
C ALA A 24 10.86 21.51 -24.63
N SER A 25 10.18 22.54 -24.14
CA SER A 25 8.70 22.58 -24.15
C SER A 25 8.21 24.01 -24.02
N CYS A 26 8.26 24.73 -25.15
CA CYS A 26 7.44 25.90 -25.40
C CYS A 26 6.72 25.61 -26.72
N GLY A 27 5.53 25.05 -26.60
CA GLY A 27 4.53 25.01 -27.65
C GLY A 27 3.31 25.77 -27.14
N ASP A 28 3.21 27.03 -27.56
CA ASP A 28 2.02 27.86 -27.38
C ASP A 28 0.98 27.43 -28.43
N GLY A 29 -0.25 27.14 -27.98
CA GLY A 29 -1.29 26.56 -28.84
C GLY A 29 -2.63 26.43 -28.12
N ALA A 30 -3.39 27.53 -28.16
CA ALA A 30 -4.86 27.66 -28.12
C ALA A 30 -5.69 26.69 -27.25
N ALA A 31 -6.39 27.30 -26.29
CA ALA A 31 -7.51 26.70 -25.56
C ALA A 31 -8.62 26.23 -26.52
N GLU A 32 -8.95 24.94 -26.44
CA GLU A 32 -10.18 24.39 -26.99
C GLU A 32 -10.97 23.74 -25.85
N ASP A 33 -12.16 24.30 -25.65
CA ASP A 33 -13.16 23.95 -24.65
C ASP A 33 -13.66 22.52 -24.94
N THR A 34 -13.18 21.53 -24.18
CA THR A 34 -13.68 20.16 -24.28
C THR A 34 -14.61 19.91 -23.10
N THR A 35 -15.91 19.98 -23.40
CA THR A 35 -16.97 19.51 -22.51
C THR A 35 -16.67 18.04 -22.17
N ALA A 36 -16.36 17.75 -20.91
CA ALA A 36 -16.23 16.39 -20.43
C ALA A 36 -17.62 15.75 -20.44
N GLU A 37 -17.99 15.12 -21.55
CA GLU A 37 -19.02 14.09 -21.54
C GLU A 37 -18.58 13.02 -20.55
N THR A 38 -19.40 12.82 -19.53
CA THR A 38 -19.28 11.68 -18.63
C THR A 38 -19.59 10.44 -19.46
N THR A 39 -18.56 9.82 -20.02
CA THR A 39 -18.65 8.47 -20.57
C THR A 39 -19.03 7.56 -19.41
N LEU A 40 -20.29 7.15 -19.38
CA LEU A 40 -20.73 6.03 -18.54
C LEU A 40 -19.82 4.83 -18.84
N PRO A 41 -19.39 4.06 -17.83
CA PRO A 41 -18.66 2.83 -18.08
C PRO A 41 -19.48 1.97 -19.04
N ALA A 42 -18.79 1.42 -20.04
CA ALA A 42 -19.35 0.44 -20.95
C ALA A 42 -20.11 -0.66 -20.18
N GLU A 43 -21.22 -1.13 -20.75
CA GLU A 43 -21.98 -2.28 -20.23
C GLU A 43 -21.02 -3.39 -19.79
N THR A 44 -20.88 -3.55 -18.47
CA THR A 44 -20.05 -4.58 -17.87
C THR A 44 -20.80 -5.89 -18.04
N THR A 45 -20.24 -6.81 -18.84
CA THR A 45 -20.77 -8.16 -18.97
C THR A 45 -20.82 -8.81 -17.60
N ALA A 46 -22.00 -9.21 -17.13
CA ALA A 46 -22.24 -9.82 -15.81
C ALA A 46 -21.47 -11.13 -15.52
N SER A 47 -20.48 -11.50 -16.34
CA SER A 47 -19.69 -12.74 -16.23
C SER A 47 -18.44 -12.62 -15.37
N ASP A 48 -17.97 -11.41 -15.06
CA ASP A 48 -16.75 -11.16 -14.27
C ASP A 48 -17.03 -10.79 -12.81
N ARG A 49 -18.28 -10.87 -12.37
CA ARG A 49 -18.69 -10.53 -11.01
C ARG A 49 -19.45 -11.67 -10.34
N ASP A 50 -19.33 -11.74 -9.02
CA ASP A 50 -20.12 -12.66 -8.20
C ASP A 50 -21.58 -12.16 -7.99
N ALA A 51 -22.35 -12.94 -7.23
CA ALA A 51 -23.75 -12.63 -6.94
C ALA A 51 -23.95 -11.33 -6.14
N ASP A 52 -22.93 -10.87 -5.43
CA ASP A 52 -22.93 -9.65 -4.62
C ASP A 52 -22.34 -8.45 -5.39
N GLY A 53 -21.88 -8.68 -6.63
CA GLY A 53 -21.35 -7.65 -7.53
C GLY A 53 -19.86 -7.38 -7.35
N TYR A 54 -19.12 -8.21 -6.59
CA TYR A 54 -17.66 -8.10 -6.50
C TYR A 54 -16.99 -8.67 -7.74
N LEU A 55 -15.88 -8.06 -8.16
CA LEU A 55 -15.07 -8.57 -9.26
C LEU A 55 -14.48 -9.93 -8.86
N LEU A 56 -14.61 -10.92 -9.73
CA LEU A 56 -13.98 -12.23 -9.56
C LEU A 56 -12.45 -12.10 -9.72
N ASP A 57 -11.71 -12.85 -8.93
CA ASP A 57 -10.28 -13.04 -9.18
C ASP A 57 -10.01 -13.97 -10.36
N ASP A 58 -8.74 -14.10 -10.70
CA ASP A 58 -8.23 -14.87 -11.83
C ASP A 58 -7.44 -16.11 -11.40
N LEU A 59 -7.60 -16.56 -10.15
CA LEU A 59 -7.02 -17.83 -9.71
C LEU A 59 -7.72 -19.00 -10.41
N PRO A 60 -6.99 -20.08 -10.77
CA PRO A 60 -7.60 -21.28 -11.32
C PRO A 60 -8.66 -21.87 -10.39
N ASP A 61 -9.80 -22.26 -10.94
CA ASP A 61 -10.91 -22.86 -10.18
C ASP A 61 -10.57 -24.21 -9.54
N ASP A 62 -9.55 -24.91 -10.06
CA ASP A 62 -9.09 -26.23 -9.61
C ASP A 62 -7.85 -26.17 -8.72
N LEU A 63 -7.46 -24.97 -8.26
CA LEU A 63 -6.32 -24.79 -7.38
C LEU A 63 -6.63 -25.39 -5.99
N ASP A 64 -5.90 -26.45 -5.63
CA ASP A 64 -6.00 -27.15 -4.35
C ASP A 64 -4.59 -27.50 -3.87
N PHE A 65 -4.23 -27.01 -2.69
CA PHE A 65 -2.93 -27.22 -2.07
C PHE A 65 -2.93 -28.43 -1.12
N GLY A 66 -3.96 -29.27 -1.11
CA GLY A 66 -3.93 -30.59 -0.46
C GLY A 66 -3.91 -30.56 1.06
N GLY A 67 -4.39 -29.47 1.67
CA GLY A 67 -4.43 -29.23 3.10
C GLY A 67 -3.13 -28.70 3.70
N GLU A 68 -2.22 -28.16 2.89
CA GLU A 68 -0.98 -27.54 3.36
C GLU A 68 -1.25 -26.40 4.34
N THR A 69 -0.40 -26.27 5.35
CA THR A 69 -0.48 -25.17 6.31
C THR A 69 0.25 -23.96 5.76
N VAL A 70 -0.44 -22.82 5.69
CA VAL A 70 0.15 -21.50 5.41
C VAL A 70 0.30 -20.76 6.74
N THR A 71 1.54 -20.45 7.08
CA THR A 71 1.93 -19.78 8.32
C THR A 71 2.04 -18.28 8.15
N ILE A 72 1.38 -17.52 9.02
CA ILE A 72 1.23 -16.07 8.91
C ILE A 72 1.75 -15.41 10.19
N LEU A 73 2.76 -14.54 10.08
CA LEU A 73 3.23 -13.68 11.17
C LEU A 73 2.55 -12.31 11.12
N GLY A 74 1.49 -12.15 11.92
CA GLY A 74 0.81 -10.88 12.13
C GLY A 74 1.50 -9.99 13.17
N TRP A 75 1.15 -8.70 13.16
CA TRP A 75 1.46 -7.80 14.26
C TRP A 75 0.42 -7.90 15.39
N ASN A 76 0.86 -7.96 16.65
CA ASN A 76 -0.07 -7.79 17.78
C ASN A 76 -0.16 -6.32 18.19
N HIS A 77 -0.88 -5.50 17.42
CA HIS A 77 -1.22 -4.17 17.91
C HIS A 77 -2.51 -4.27 18.75
N TYR A 78 -2.40 -3.88 20.03
CA TYR A 78 -3.37 -4.06 21.13
C TYR A 78 -4.84 -3.66 20.87
N GLU A 79 -5.18 -3.10 19.72
CA GLU A 79 -6.49 -2.48 19.46
C GLU A 79 -7.12 -2.95 18.14
N GLU A 80 -6.40 -3.66 17.26
CA GLU A 80 -6.93 -4.02 15.94
C GLU A 80 -6.47 -5.41 15.51
N ILE A 81 -7.43 -6.33 15.49
CA ILE A 81 -7.23 -7.65 14.90
C ILE A 81 -7.69 -7.54 13.45
N GLU A 82 -6.77 -7.62 12.47
CA GLU A 82 -7.09 -7.46 11.03
C GLU A 82 -7.08 -8.78 10.24
N PHE A 83 -6.26 -9.72 10.71
CA PHE A 83 -5.94 -10.95 9.96
C PHE A 83 -6.48 -12.19 10.66
N PHE A 84 -6.58 -12.14 11.98
CA PHE A 84 -6.92 -13.27 12.83
C PHE A 84 -8.38 -13.18 13.30
N ALA A 85 -9.09 -14.29 13.30
CA ALA A 85 -10.38 -14.41 13.96
C ALA A 85 -10.55 -15.90 14.28
N GLU A 86 -10.54 -16.25 15.57
CA GLU A 86 -10.64 -17.66 15.98
C GLU A 86 -12.03 -18.23 15.75
N ASP A 87 -13.06 -17.42 16.02
CA ASP A 87 -14.45 -17.81 15.99
C ASP A 87 -15.34 -16.62 15.60
N GLN A 88 -16.58 -16.91 15.21
CA GLN A 88 -17.63 -15.89 15.12
C GLN A 88 -18.00 -15.39 16.51
N THR A 89 -18.13 -14.07 16.65
CA THR A 89 -18.45 -13.38 17.91
C THR A 89 -19.78 -12.62 17.84
N GLY A 90 -20.35 -12.47 16.63
CA GLY A 90 -21.52 -11.62 16.37
C GLY A 90 -21.15 -10.17 16.03
N GLU A 91 -19.86 -9.80 16.13
CA GLU A 91 -19.34 -8.51 15.67
C GLU A 91 -19.07 -8.58 14.17
N ILE A 92 -19.68 -7.66 13.41
CA ILE A 92 -19.70 -7.69 11.94
C ILE A 92 -18.28 -7.80 11.34
N VAL A 93 -17.32 -7.05 11.88
CA VAL A 93 -15.95 -7.02 11.36
C VAL A 93 -15.20 -8.31 11.67
N ASN A 94 -15.34 -8.83 12.90
CA ASN A 94 -14.71 -10.09 13.30
C ASN A 94 -15.26 -11.26 12.47
N ASP A 95 -16.58 -11.33 12.33
CA ASP A 95 -17.24 -12.43 11.62
C ASP A 95 -16.88 -12.39 10.13
N ALA A 96 -16.71 -11.21 9.54
CA ALA A 96 -16.20 -11.05 8.18
C ALA A 96 -14.76 -11.57 8.02
N TYR A 97 -13.87 -11.36 9.00
CA TYR A 97 -12.51 -11.93 8.96
C TYR A 97 -12.52 -13.46 9.09
N TYR A 98 -13.34 -13.99 9.99
CA TYR A 98 -13.51 -15.43 10.16
C TYR A 98 -14.00 -16.09 8.86
N GLU A 99 -15.08 -15.54 8.28
CA GLU A 99 -15.63 -16.05 7.02
C GLU A 99 -14.65 -15.91 5.84
N ARG A 100 -13.91 -14.79 5.75
CA ARG A 100 -12.86 -14.63 4.74
C ARG A 100 -11.83 -15.75 4.85
N ASN A 101 -11.34 -16.00 6.06
CA ASN A 101 -10.31 -17.01 6.31
C ASN A 101 -10.83 -18.41 5.96
N GLN A 102 -12.04 -18.78 6.41
CA GLN A 102 -12.66 -20.05 6.05
C GLN A 102 -12.85 -20.23 4.54
N ARG A 103 -13.34 -19.20 3.84
CA ARG A 103 -13.51 -19.26 2.37
C ARG A 103 -12.18 -19.49 1.65
N VAL A 104 -11.09 -18.91 2.15
CA VAL A 104 -9.75 -19.14 1.59
C VAL A 104 -9.27 -20.57 1.87
N GLU A 105 -9.42 -21.07 3.10
CA GLU A 105 -9.07 -22.45 3.48
C GLU A 105 -9.83 -23.47 2.64
N GLU A 106 -11.15 -23.31 2.52
CA GLU A 106 -12.02 -24.22 1.75
C GLU A 106 -11.73 -24.17 0.25
N ARG A 107 -11.58 -22.98 -0.32
CA ARG A 107 -11.40 -22.81 -1.77
C ARG A 107 -10.04 -23.32 -2.24
N LEU A 108 -8.99 -23.04 -1.48
CA LEU A 108 -7.62 -23.37 -1.87
C LEU A 108 -7.12 -24.68 -1.26
N GLY A 109 -7.90 -25.33 -0.39
CA GLY A 109 -7.47 -26.53 0.31
C GLY A 109 -6.21 -26.25 1.15
N VAL A 110 -6.22 -25.21 1.97
CA VAL A 110 -5.13 -24.85 2.88
C VAL A 110 -5.64 -24.75 4.31
N LYS A 111 -4.71 -24.73 5.27
CA LYS A 111 -4.96 -24.34 6.65
C LYS A 111 -4.18 -23.06 6.97
N LEU A 112 -4.84 -22.02 7.47
CA LEU A 112 -4.18 -20.78 7.87
C LEU A 112 -3.80 -20.86 9.35
N GLU A 113 -2.51 -20.69 9.65
CA GLU A 113 -2.00 -20.62 11.01
C GLU A 113 -1.39 -19.25 11.29
N PHE A 114 -1.99 -18.55 12.26
CA PHE A 114 -1.56 -17.20 12.63
C PHE A 114 -0.70 -17.23 13.89
N THR A 115 0.41 -16.53 13.83
CA THR A 115 1.23 -16.17 14.98
C THR A 115 1.36 -14.66 15.03
N GLU A 116 1.52 -14.10 16.22
CA GLU A 116 1.65 -12.65 16.36
C GLU A 116 2.95 -12.27 17.07
N ALA A 117 3.54 -11.16 16.63
CA ALA A 117 4.68 -10.55 17.29
C ALA A 117 4.56 -9.03 17.35
N ASN A 118 5.24 -8.44 18.34
CA ASN A 118 5.28 -6.99 18.49
C ASN A 118 5.97 -6.37 17.26
N CYS A 119 5.21 -5.58 16.51
CA CYS A 119 5.68 -4.89 15.30
C CYS A 119 5.81 -3.37 15.54
N ARG A 120 6.03 -2.93 16.79
CA ARG A 120 6.36 -1.54 17.08
C ARG A 120 7.70 -1.20 16.45
N TRP A 121 7.77 -0.06 15.76
CA TRP A 121 9.00 0.44 15.16
C TRP A 121 10.17 0.45 16.16
N ALA A 122 11.34 -0.05 15.74
CA ALA A 122 12.60 -0.14 16.48
C ALA A 122 12.63 -1.01 17.77
N GLU A 123 11.47 -1.31 18.36
CA GLU A 123 11.36 -2.04 19.64
C GLU A 123 10.71 -3.42 19.49
N GLY A 124 10.10 -3.69 18.33
CA GLY A 124 9.37 -4.91 18.05
C GLY A 124 10.26 -6.15 17.85
N ASP A 125 9.71 -7.30 18.20
CA ASP A 125 10.34 -8.61 17.97
C ASP A 125 9.96 -9.24 16.63
N TRP A 126 9.00 -8.65 15.90
CA TRP A 126 8.53 -9.12 14.60
C TRP A 126 9.67 -9.28 13.58
N ASN A 127 10.48 -8.24 13.35
CA ASN A 127 11.64 -8.32 12.44
C ASN A 127 12.65 -9.39 12.89
N LYS A 128 12.89 -9.50 14.20
CA LYS A 128 13.84 -10.47 14.76
C LYS A 128 13.32 -11.90 14.61
N ALA A 129 12.01 -12.11 14.70
CA ALA A 129 11.38 -13.41 14.51
C ALA A 129 11.58 -13.89 13.07
N ILE A 130 11.30 -13.04 12.08
CA ILE A 130 11.52 -13.33 10.65
C ILE A 130 12.99 -13.60 10.39
N GLN A 131 13.88 -12.71 10.85
CA GLN A 131 15.32 -12.86 10.65
C GLN A 131 15.85 -14.17 11.23
N ARG A 132 15.44 -14.55 12.45
CA ARG A 132 15.85 -15.83 13.04
C ARG A 132 15.37 -17.02 12.23
N SER A 133 14.13 -16.99 11.75
CA SER A 133 13.56 -18.08 10.96
C SER A 133 14.33 -18.29 9.66
N VAL A 134 14.57 -17.21 8.92
CA VAL A 134 15.30 -17.25 7.63
C VAL A 134 16.76 -17.66 7.85
N MET A 135 17.46 -17.07 8.82
CA MET A 135 18.86 -17.42 9.11
C MET A 135 19.05 -18.86 9.58
N ALA A 136 18.06 -19.43 10.27
CA ALA A 136 18.07 -20.83 10.68
C ALA A 136 17.67 -21.79 9.55
N GLY A 137 17.12 -21.27 8.45
CA GLY A 137 16.51 -22.08 7.40
C GLY A 137 15.27 -22.83 7.89
N ALA A 138 14.56 -22.29 8.89
CA ALA A 138 13.45 -22.96 9.55
C ALA A 138 12.15 -22.87 8.75
N GLY A 139 11.93 -21.76 8.02
CA GLY A 139 10.70 -21.56 7.24
C GLY A 139 9.45 -21.46 8.13
N ASP A 140 9.55 -20.75 9.26
CA ASP A 140 8.46 -20.67 10.24
C ASP A 140 7.29 -19.79 9.77
N TYR A 141 7.49 -18.97 8.73
CA TYR A 141 6.51 -18.00 8.24
C TYR A 141 6.52 -17.93 6.71
N ASP A 142 5.36 -18.11 6.09
CA ASP A 142 5.13 -17.95 4.64
C ASP A 142 4.73 -16.52 4.29
N ILE A 143 3.86 -15.92 5.12
CA ILE A 143 3.35 -14.56 4.94
C ILE A 143 3.61 -13.75 6.21
N THR A 144 3.93 -12.47 6.04
CA THR A 144 4.11 -11.57 7.17
C THR A 144 3.23 -10.34 6.98
N ALA A 145 2.46 -9.98 8.01
CA ALA A 145 1.60 -8.81 8.03
C ALA A 145 2.02 -7.90 9.18
N GLY A 146 2.45 -6.68 8.85
CA GLY A 146 3.00 -5.78 9.84
C GLY A 146 3.21 -4.36 9.34
N TYR A 147 3.79 -3.54 10.20
CA TYR A 147 4.02 -2.13 9.91
C TYR A 147 5.03 -1.95 8.76
N SER A 148 4.64 -1.26 7.69
CA SER A 148 5.42 -1.14 6.45
C SER A 148 6.86 -0.66 6.65
N LEU A 149 7.11 0.26 7.58
CA LEU A 149 8.49 0.71 7.86
C LEU A 149 9.37 -0.44 8.36
N ASN A 150 8.83 -1.38 9.14
CA ASN A 150 9.61 -2.54 9.61
C ASN A 150 10.05 -3.43 8.44
N VAL A 151 9.21 -3.60 7.42
CA VAL A 151 9.55 -4.37 6.21
C VAL A 151 10.80 -3.80 5.54
N VAL A 152 10.91 -2.47 5.45
CA VAL A 152 12.07 -1.81 4.82
C VAL A 152 13.39 -2.27 5.45
N SER A 153 13.42 -2.49 6.76
CA SER A 153 14.62 -3.00 7.44
C SER A 153 14.97 -4.44 7.06
N GLY A 154 13.97 -5.29 6.80
CA GLY A 154 14.17 -6.67 6.38
C GLY A 154 14.57 -6.81 4.90
N ILE A 155 14.20 -5.85 4.04
CA ILE A 155 14.68 -5.83 2.64
C ILE A 155 16.22 -5.80 2.60
N TYR A 156 16.86 -4.97 3.43
CA TYR A 156 18.33 -4.92 3.53
C TYR A 156 18.95 -6.21 4.08
N GLN A 157 18.16 -7.04 4.76
CA GLN A 157 18.59 -8.33 5.30
C GLN A 157 18.25 -9.50 4.38
N GLU A 158 17.65 -9.22 3.20
CA GLU A 158 17.24 -10.22 2.21
C GLU A 158 16.29 -11.28 2.78
N VAL A 159 15.40 -10.90 3.71
CA VAL A 159 14.46 -11.83 4.37
C VAL A 159 13.06 -11.84 3.75
N PHE A 160 12.84 -11.11 2.64
CA PHE A 160 11.55 -11.04 1.94
C PHE A 160 11.73 -11.36 0.45
N SER A 161 10.74 -12.08 -0.09
CA SER A 161 10.66 -12.39 -1.52
C SER A 161 10.16 -11.18 -2.33
N ASN A 162 10.60 -11.08 -3.57
CA ASN A 162 10.04 -10.12 -4.52
C ASN A 162 8.63 -10.57 -4.93
N LEU A 163 7.60 -9.82 -4.54
CA LEU A 163 6.21 -10.14 -4.81
C LEU A 163 5.87 -10.10 -6.31
N LEU A 164 6.61 -9.33 -7.11
CA LEU A 164 6.43 -9.26 -8.57
C LEU A 164 6.85 -10.55 -9.30
N GLU A 165 7.54 -11.47 -8.61
CA GLU A 165 7.97 -12.75 -9.16
C GLU A 165 7.02 -13.90 -8.78
N LEU A 166 5.99 -13.62 -7.95
CA LEU A 166 5.01 -14.62 -7.55
C LEU A 166 3.93 -14.79 -8.61
N GLU A 167 3.70 -16.04 -9.01
CA GLU A 167 2.85 -16.42 -10.16
C GLU A 167 1.42 -15.88 -10.09
N TYR A 168 0.83 -15.92 -8.90
CA TYR A 168 -0.59 -15.64 -8.70
C TYR A 168 -0.88 -14.23 -8.17
N LEU A 169 0.12 -13.33 -8.11
CA LEU A 169 -0.09 -11.94 -7.68
C LEU A 169 -0.21 -11.01 -8.88
N ASP A 170 -1.45 -10.67 -9.24
CA ASP A 170 -1.75 -9.62 -10.21
C ASP A 170 -2.03 -8.28 -9.51
N PHE A 171 -1.05 -7.38 -9.53
CA PHE A 171 -1.16 -6.03 -8.94
C PHE A 171 -1.98 -5.05 -9.77
N THR A 172 -2.52 -5.46 -10.92
CA THR A 172 -3.46 -4.64 -11.70
C THR A 172 -4.90 -4.73 -11.18
N LYS A 173 -5.17 -5.68 -10.28
CA LYS A 173 -6.49 -5.88 -9.69
C LYS A 173 -6.88 -4.76 -8.72
N PRO A 174 -8.17 -4.39 -8.64
CA PRO A 174 -8.62 -3.18 -7.94
C PRO A 174 -8.50 -3.25 -6.41
N TRP A 175 -8.39 -4.46 -5.83
CA TRP A 175 -8.22 -4.62 -4.38
C TRP A 175 -6.79 -4.32 -3.91
N TRP A 176 -5.83 -4.11 -4.82
CA TRP A 176 -4.49 -3.66 -4.49
C TRP A 176 -4.40 -2.13 -4.52
N SER A 177 -3.64 -1.55 -3.58
CA SER A 177 -3.36 -0.13 -3.60
C SER A 177 -2.34 0.21 -4.69
N GLU A 178 -2.80 0.75 -5.83
CA GLU A 178 -1.93 1.20 -6.93
C GLU A 178 -0.84 2.16 -6.42
N LYS A 179 -1.21 3.12 -5.57
CA LYS A 179 -0.28 4.08 -4.98
C LYS A 179 0.76 3.41 -4.08
N MET A 180 0.40 2.35 -3.35
CA MET A 180 1.38 1.60 -2.57
C MET A 180 2.34 0.85 -3.47
N VAL A 181 1.82 0.15 -4.49
CA VAL A 181 2.65 -0.57 -5.47
C VAL A 181 3.63 0.38 -6.16
N GLU A 182 3.18 1.55 -6.61
CA GLU A 182 4.03 2.58 -7.23
C GLU A 182 5.11 3.09 -6.27
N SER A 183 4.72 3.48 -5.05
CA SER A 183 5.64 4.13 -4.10
C SER A 183 6.58 3.17 -3.37
N ALA A 184 6.20 1.90 -3.21
CA ALA A 184 7.00 0.88 -2.55
C ALA A 184 7.88 0.06 -3.52
N SER A 185 7.66 0.18 -4.83
CA SER A 185 8.51 -0.47 -5.83
C SER A 185 9.91 0.16 -5.86
N ILE A 186 10.94 -0.66 -5.66
CA ILE A 186 12.34 -0.23 -5.64
C ILE A 186 13.09 -1.04 -6.69
N ALA A 187 13.67 -0.36 -7.68
CA ALA A 187 14.50 -0.98 -8.73
C ALA A 187 13.82 -2.15 -9.47
N GLY A 188 12.50 -2.11 -9.63
CA GLY A 188 11.73 -3.17 -10.31
C GLY A 188 11.34 -4.35 -9.40
N SER A 189 11.47 -4.20 -8.08
CA SER A 189 11.06 -5.20 -7.08
C SER A 189 10.08 -4.60 -6.07
N LEU A 190 9.15 -5.42 -5.60
CA LEU A 190 8.15 -5.06 -4.59
C LEU A 190 8.23 -6.06 -3.44
N TYR A 191 8.41 -5.59 -2.21
CA TYR A 191 8.58 -6.48 -1.04
C TYR A 191 7.45 -6.38 -0.02
N PHE A 192 6.57 -5.39 -0.16
CA PHE A 192 5.32 -5.27 0.59
C PHE A 192 4.31 -4.47 -0.22
N THR A 193 3.03 -4.66 0.11
CA THR A 193 1.94 -3.84 -0.41
C THR A 193 0.82 -3.75 0.63
N MET A 194 -0.26 -3.04 0.29
CA MET A 194 -1.52 -3.04 1.01
C MET A 194 -2.69 -3.00 0.01
N GLY A 195 -3.89 -3.13 0.54
CA GLY A 195 -5.10 -3.12 -0.25
C GLY A 195 -6.33 -3.26 0.62
N ASP A 196 -7.40 -3.80 0.06
CA ASP A 196 -8.68 -4.00 0.77
C ASP A 196 -8.54 -4.94 2.00
N ILE A 197 -7.50 -5.78 2.02
CA ILE A 197 -7.17 -6.61 3.19
C ILE A 197 -6.76 -5.78 4.42
N SER A 198 -6.30 -4.54 4.23
CA SER A 198 -5.78 -3.66 5.27
C SER A 198 -6.87 -2.74 5.82
N SER A 199 -7.75 -3.31 6.66
CA SER A 199 -8.85 -2.58 7.32
C SER A 199 -8.38 -1.33 8.09
N SER A 200 -7.14 -1.34 8.59
CA SER A 200 -6.54 -0.22 9.29
C SER A 200 -6.37 1.03 8.44
N SER A 201 -6.36 0.90 7.12
CA SER A 201 -6.37 2.05 6.20
C SER A 201 -7.64 2.89 6.36
N ILE A 202 -8.74 2.24 6.74
CA ILE A 202 -10.02 2.88 7.02
C ILE A 202 -10.10 3.30 8.50
N SER A 203 -9.80 2.40 9.44
CA SER A 203 -9.92 2.71 10.87
C SER A 203 -8.98 3.82 11.34
N ARG A 204 -7.81 3.98 10.70
CA ARG A 204 -6.81 5.01 11.04
C ARG A 204 -6.87 6.25 10.16
N MET A 205 -7.91 6.40 9.34
CA MET A 205 -8.05 7.58 8.49
C MET A 205 -8.17 8.85 9.36
N GLN A 206 -7.31 9.83 9.10
CA GLN A 206 -7.31 11.08 9.86
C GLN A 206 -8.09 12.16 9.11
N GLY A 207 -8.93 12.89 9.85
CA GLY A 207 -9.65 14.06 9.36
C GLY A 207 -9.16 15.34 10.01
N LEU A 208 -9.13 16.45 9.26
CA LEU A 208 -9.05 17.78 9.84
C LEU A 208 -10.45 18.34 10.10
N PHE A 209 -10.63 18.90 11.28
CA PHE A 209 -11.85 19.59 11.68
C PHE A 209 -11.55 21.05 11.96
N PHE A 210 -12.49 21.93 11.62
CA PHE A 210 -12.37 23.37 11.84
C PHE A 210 -13.68 23.94 12.38
N ASN A 211 -13.59 25.10 13.03
CA ASN A 211 -14.73 25.77 13.62
C ASN A 211 -15.29 26.83 12.67
N ASN A 212 -16.51 26.61 12.17
CA ASN A 212 -17.18 27.52 11.24
C ASN A 212 -17.37 28.95 11.78
N SER A 213 -17.61 29.09 13.10
CA SER A 213 -17.75 30.41 13.71
C SER A 213 -16.42 31.17 13.69
N LEU A 214 -15.31 30.50 14.02
CA LEU A 214 -13.99 31.13 13.97
C LEU A 214 -13.60 31.51 12.54
N LEU A 215 -13.90 30.68 11.55
CA LEU A 215 -13.69 31.05 10.15
C LEU A 215 -14.41 32.35 9.78
N THR A 216 -15.66 32.49 10.23
CA THR A 216 -16.48 33.69 9.96
C THR A 216 -15.95 34.91 10.71
N ASP A 217 -15.69 34.77 12.01
CA ASP A 217 -15.24 35.86 12.89
C ASP A 217 -13.90 36.45 12.43
N TYR A 218 -12.98 35.57 12.01
CA TYR A 218 -11.66 35.95 11.51
C TYR A 218 -11.62 36.19 9.99
N LYS A 219 -12.76 36.05 9.30
CA LYS A 219 -12.88 36.24 7.84
C LYS A 219 -11.89 35.39 7.04
N LEU A 220 -11.71 34.15 7.48
CA LEU A 220 -10.87 33.16 6.82
C LEU A 220 -11.63 32.52 5.65
N GLU A 221 -10.88 32.09 4.64
CA GLU A 221 -11.43 31.37 3.50
C GLU A 221 -12.03 30.02 3.94
N ASN A 222 -13.07 29.57 3.26
CA ASN A 222 -13.71 28.29 3.51
C ASN A 222 -12.76 27.13 3.15
N PRO A 223 -12.33 26.30 4.10
CA PRO A 223 -11.44 25.18 3.81
C PRO A 223 -12.03 24.18 2.81
N TYR A 224 -13.35 23.99 2.76
CA TYR A 224 -13.97 23.11 1.76
C TYR A 224 -13.75 23.63 0.33
N GLU A 225 -13.94 24.93 0.11
CA GLU A 225 -13.73 25.56 -1.21
C GLU A 225 -12.24 25.53 -1.58
N LEU A 226 -11.34 25.79 -0.62
CA LEU A 226 -9.90 25.69 -0.84
C LEU A 226 -9.49 24.28 -1.28
N VAL A 227 -10.10 23.24 -0.71
CA VAL A 227 -9.82 21.84 -1.11
C VAL A 227 -10.36 21.54 -2.50
N VAL A 228 -11.64 21.87 -2.76
CA VAL A 228 -12.28 21.64 -4.07
C VAL A 228 -11.55 22.38 -5.19
N ASP A 229 -11.08 23.60 -4.94
CA ASP A 229 -10.33 24.41 -5.91
C ASP A 229 -8.85 24.01 -6.04
N GLY A 230 -8.36 23.04 -5.26
CA GLY A 230 -6.94 22.65 -5.26
C GLY A 230 -5.99 23.72 -4.70
N LYS A 231 -6.50 24.66 -3.89
CA LYS A 231 -5.76 25.78 -3.27
C LYS A 231 -5.38 25.53 -1.81
N TRP A 232 -5.79 24.41 -1.23
CA TRP A 232 -5.46 24.05 0.14
C TRP A 232 -3.96 23.79 0.31
N THR A 233 -3.35 24.43 1.30
CA THR A 233 -1.93 24.27 1.65
C THR A 233 -1.74 24.26 3.16
N LEU A 234 -0.60 23.76 3.64
CA LEU A 234 -0.22 23.86 5.06
C LEU A 234 -0.18 25.31 5.53
N ASP A 235 0.25 26.26 4.68
CA ASP A 235 0.24 27.69 4.99
C ASP A 235 -1.17 28.25 5.19
N LYS A 236 -2.19 27.72 4.51
CA LYS A 236 -3.60 28.08 4.73
C LYS A 236 -4.13 27.45 6.03
N CYS A 237 -3.65 26.27 6.38
CA CYS A 237 -4.01 25.58 7.61
C CYS A 237 -3.40 26.20 8.87
N SER A 238 -2.21 26.81 8.77
CA SER A 238 -1.44 27.30 9.92
C SER A 238 -1.68 28.78 10.25
N ARG A 239 -2.67 29.43 9.63
CA ARG A 239 -3.03 30.84 9.84
C ARG A 239 -4.28 30.95 10.69
#